data_AF-A0A954W4L5-F1
#
_entry.id   AF-A0A954W4L5-F1
#
_cell.length_a   1.000
_cell.length_b   1.000
_cell.length_c   1.000
_cell.angle_alpha   90.00
_cell.angle_beta   90.00
_cell.angle_gamma   90.00
#
_symmetry.space_group_name_H-M   'P 1'
#
loop_
_entity.id
_entity.type
_entity.pdbx_description
1 polymer ?
#
loop_
_entity_poly.entity_id
_entity_poly.type
_entity_poly.pdbx_seq_one_letter_code
_entity_poly.pdbx_strand_id
1 'polypeptide(L)' 'EKGKANKAIIALLAKALRLRKSQITLAAGETSPHKRFWIADETSDSLREKLQRLELS' A
#
# COMPACT_ATOMS: atom_id res chain seq x y z
N GLU A 1 -17.23 -10.43 -6.71
CA GLU A 1 -17.23 -9.06 -6.12
C GLU A 1 -16.30 -8.85 -4.93
N LYS A 2 -15.84 -9.92 -4.26
CA LYS A 2 -14.77 -9.82 -3.24
C LYS A 2 -13.42 -9.47 -3.90
N GLY A 3 -12.71 -8.48 -3.35
CA GLY A 3 -11.33 -8.12 -3.76
C GLY A 3 -11.17 -6.91 -4.69
N LYS A 4 -12.24 -6.33 -5.26
CA LYS A 4 -12.14 -5.09 -6.08
C LYS A 4 -11.56 -3.92 -5.29
N ALA A 5 -12.01 -3.75 -4.04
CA ALA A 5 -11.48 -2.73 -3.14
C ALA A 5 -9.99 -2.96 -2.82
N ASN A 6 -9.56 -4.22 -2.64
CA ASN A 6 -8.15 -4.53 -2.35
C ASN A 6 -7.26 -4.17 -3.53
N LYS A 7 -7.69 -4.54 -4.75
CA LYS A 7 -6.97 -4.19 -5.99
C LYS A 7 -6.90 -2.67 -6.21
N ALA A 8 -7.97 -1.94 -5.91
CA ALA A 8 -8.00 -0.49 -6.02
C ALA A 8 -7.02 0.17 -5.03
N ILE A 9 -7.00 -0.28 -3.78
CA ILE A 9 -6.07 0.24 -2.77
C ILE A 9 -4.62 -0.08 -3.13
N ILE A 10 -4.33 -1.31 -3.55
CA ILE A 10 -2.98 -1.70 -4.02
C ILE A 10 -2.54 -0.82 -5.20
N ALA A 11 -3.42 -0.57 -6.15
CA ALA A 11 -3.11 0.29 -7.31
C ALA A 11 -2.87 1.75 -6.90
N LEU A 12 -3.66 2.27 -5.96
CA LEU A 12 -3.49 3.62 -5.42
C LEU A 12 -2.15 3.75 -4.68
N LEU A 13 -1.85 2.82 -3.76
CA LEU A 13 -0.60 2.79 -3.00
C LEU A 13 0.61 2.64 -3.91
N ALA A 14 0.54 1.77 -4.92
CA ALA A 14 1.59 1.59 -5.92
C ALA A 14 1.91 2.91 -6.65
N LYS A 15 0.87 3.64 -7.07
CA LYS A 15 1.04 4.93 -7.76
C LYS A 15 1.59 6.00 -6.82
N ALA A 16 1.02 6.12 -5.62
CA ALA A 16 1.38 7.16 -4.66
C ALA A 16 2.81 7.00 -4.14
N LEU A 17 3.21 5.78 -3.80
CA LEU A 17 4.52 5.45 -3.24
C LEU A 17 5.58 5.10 -4.30
N ARG A 18 5.20 5.13 -5.59
CA ARG A 18 6.04 4.69 -6.72
C ARG A 18 6.62 3.28 -6.49
N LEU A 19 5.78 2.36 -6.03
CA LEU A 19 6.13 0.96 -5.77
C LEU A 19 5.51 0.04 -6.82
N ARG A 20 6.13 -1.13 -7.03
CA ARG A 20 5.52 -2.17 -7.89
C ARG A 20 4.35 -2.81 -7.16
N LYS A 21 3.27 -3.13 -7.87
CA LYS A 21 2.10 -3.80 -7.27
C LYS A 21 2.47 -5.13 -6.59
N SER A 22 3.46 -5.84 -7.12
CA SER A 22 3.98 -7.10 -6.55
C SER A 22 4.67 -6.91 -5.19
N GLN A 23 5.12 -5.70 -4.86
CA GLN A 23 5.71 -5.39 -3.57
C GLN A 23 4.64 -5.16 -2.50
N ILE A 24 3.37 -4.94 -2.87
CA ILE A 24 2.30 -4.58 -1.95
C ILE A 24 1.36 -5.77 -1.80
N THR A 25 1.38 -6.40 -0.62
CA THR A 25 0.54 -7.57 -0.32
C THR A 25 -0.43 -7.24 0.80
N LEU A 26 -1.68 -7.67 0.70
CA LEU A 26 -2.62 -7.56 1.82
C LEU A 26 -2.21 -8.54 2.92
N ALA A 27 -1.73 -8.03 4.05
CA ALA A 27 -1.32 -8.84 5.19
C ALA A 27 -2.53 -9.23 6.07
N ALA A 28 -3.49 -8.32 6.23
CA ALA A 28 -4.69 -8.59 7.03
C ALA A 28 -5.83 -7.64 6.68
N GLY A 29 -7.06 -8.05 7.02
CA GLY A 29 -8.26 -7.20 6.90
C GLY A 29 -9.00 -7.35 5.58
N GLU A 30 -8.96 -8.53 4.94
CA GLU A 30 -9.69 -8.79 3.69
C GLU A 30 -11.19 -8.48 3.80
N THR A 31 -11.78 -8.72 4.98
CA THR A 31 -13.19 -8.42 5.32
C THR A 31 -13.35 -7.24 6.28
N SER A 32 -12.26 -6.54 6.64
CA SER A 32 -12.27 -5.44 7.62
C SER A 32 -12.11 -4.08 6.95
N PRO A 33 -12.69 -3.00 7.51
CA PRO A 33 -12.37 -1.62 7.11
C PRO A 33 -10.89 -1.29 7.33
N HIS A 34 -10.28 -1.88 8.36
CA HIS A 34 -8.86 -1.71 8.66
C HIS A 34 -8.02 -2.74 7.91
N LYS A 35 -7.38 -2.31 6.82
CA LYS A 35 -6.48 -3.15 6.01
C LYS A 35 -5.03 -2.87 6.34
N ARG A 36 -4.29 -3.94 6.60
CA ARG A 36 -2.84 -3.89 6.76
C ARG A 36 -2.20 -4.44 5.50
N PHE A 37 -1.30 -3.66 4.90
CA PHE A 37 -0.52 -4.07 3.74
C PHE A 37 0.94 -4.27 4.14
N TRP A 38 1.52 -5.33 3.62
CA TRP A 38 2.95 -5.60 3.69
C TRP A 38 3.63 -5.02 2.46
N ILE A 39 4.74 -4.32 2.67
CA ILE A 39 5.60 -3.80 1.60
C ILE A 39 6.90 -4.61 1.60
N ALA A 40 7.13 -5.35 0.53
CA ALA A 40 8.35 -6.13 0.33
C ALA A 40 9.42 -5.30 -0.40
N ASP A 41 10.69 -5.64 -0.13
CA ASP A 41 11.84 -5.06 -0.83
C ASP A 41 11.94 -3.53 -0.67
N GLU A 42 11.54 -3.02 0.51
CA GLU A 42 11.59 -1.61 0.87
C GLU A 42 11.99 -1.45 2.33
N THR A 43 12.78 -0.41 2.62
CA THR A 43 13.20 -0.11 3.99
C THR A 43 12.16 0.74 4.70
N SER A 44 12.12 0.66 6.04
CA SER A 44 11.20 1.48 6.83
C SER A 44 11.46 2.97 6.66
N ASP A 45 12.71 3.39 6.53
CA ASP A 45 13.09 4.79 6.33
C ASP A 45 12.67 5.32 4.97
N SER A 46 12.98 4.60 3.88
CA SER A 46 12.56 5.04 2.54
C SER A 46 11.04 5.07 2.39
N LEU A 47 10.34 4.09 2.99
CA LEU A 47 8.88 4.10 3.01
C LEU A 47 8.31 5.29 3.78
N ARG A 48 8.91 5.64 4.94
CA ARG A 48 8.53 6.84 5.70
C ARG A 48 8.72 8.12 4.91
N GLU A 49 9.86 8.28 4.22
CA GLU A 49 10.09 9.46 3.37
C GLU A 49 9.03 9.58 2.27
N LYS A 50 8.65 8.45 1.64
CA LYS A 50 7.60 8.43 0.61
C LYS A 50 6.22 8.81 1.18
N LEU A 51 5.90 8.36 2.38
CA LEU A 51 4.65 8.70 3.07
C LEU A 51 4.62 10.19 3.46
N GLN A 52 5.70 10.72 4.02
CA GLN A 52 5.80 12.14 4.38
C GLN A 52 5.62 13.05 3.16
N ARG A 53 6.16 12.67 2.00
CA ARG A 53 5.95 13.42 0.75
C ARG A 53 4.48 13.48 0.31
N LEU A 54 3.67 12.47 0.65
CA LEU A 54 2.25 12.44 0.33
C LEU A 54 1.41 13.30 1.28
N GLU A 55 1.79 13.42 2.55
CA GLU A 55 1.11 14.30 3.52
C GLU A 55 1.33 15.80 3.24
N LEU A 56 2.34 16.13 2.43
CA LEU A 56 2.74 17.50 2.08
C LEU A 56 2.18 17.98 0.72
N SER A 57 1.32 17.20 0.05
CA SER A 57 0.66 17.57 -1.23
C SER A 57 -0.85 17.76 -1.08
#